data_AF-A0A923WF92-F1
#
_entry.id   AF-A0A923WF92-F1
#
_cell.length_a   1.000
_cell.length_b   1.000
_cell.length_c   1.000
_cell.angle_alpha   90.00
_cell.angle_beta   90.00
_cell.angle_gamma   90.00
#
_symmetry.space_group_name_H-M   'P 1'
#
loop_
_entity.id
_entity.type
_entity.pdbx_description
1 polymer ?
#
loop_
_entity_poly.entity_id
_entity_poly.type
_entity_poly.pdbx_seq_one_letter_code
_entity_poly.pdbx_strand_id
1 'polypeptide(L)'
;SGLRPKLKIAAYDKDRDDINGKTHPGTRTFGIFSVIDIYNPSRISDEIYSTTVHELGHAAHWWQNNNAYNNCEDKVAESWARVVKWTFTNREYKYIPAYNFSNGWQYLNTGNVSYIDHMKNGYTPVAIDLIDQFNQRENNGGNLNFPPDRVSGYNIQEIWNALNGAKNLDDWKNNLKHLNKPNPEYLDELFDYYKNI
;
A
#
# COMPACT_ATOMS: atom_id res chain seq x y z
N SER A 1 -29.72 -1.04 14.60
CA SER A 1 -28.49 -1.85 14.74
C SER A 1 -28.40 -2.81 13.57
N GLY A 2 -27.59 -2.51 12.55
CA GLY A 2 -27.44 -3.37 11.37
C GLY A 2 -26.47 -4.51 11.64
N LEU A 3 -26.84 -5.73 11.22
CA LEU A 3 -25.98 -6.91 11.23
C LEU A 3 -24.64 -6.59 10.55
N ARG A 4 -23.54 -6.79 11.28
CA ARG A 4 -22.16 -6.64 10.77
C ARG A 4 -21.66 -8.03 10.35
N PRO A 5 -21.52 -8.33 9.05
CA PRO A 5 -21.01 -9.63 8.64
C PRO A 5 -19.52 -9.74 8.99
N LYS A 6 -19.11 -10.86 9.57
CA LYS A 6 -17.71 -11.22 9.82
C LYS A 6 -16.94 -11.24 8.49
N LEU A 7 -15.69 -10.77 8.51
CA LEU A 7 -14.74 -10.95 7.41
C LEU A 7 -14.61 -12.46 7.10
N LYS A 8 -14.70 -12.84 5.83
CA LYS A 8 -14.47 -14.21 5.37
C LYS A 8 -13.27 -14.22 4.44
N ILE A 9 -12.30 -15.07 4.78
CA ILE A 9 -11.10 -15.36 4.01
C ILE A 9 -11.28 -16.78 3.47
N ALA A 10 -11.07 -16.99 2.18
CA ALA A 10 -11.11 -18.30 1.56
C ALA A 10 -9.77 -18.62 0.90
N ALA A 11 -9.32 -19.86 1.03
CA ALA A 11 -8.16 -20.38 0.34
C ALA A 11 -8.61 -21.42 -0.68
N TYR A 12 -8.15 -21.29 -1.92
CA TYR A 12 -8.48 -22.15 -3.04
C TYR A 12 -7.22 -22.81 -3.58
N ASP A 13 -7.21 -24.15 -3.59
CA ASP A 13 -6.16 -24.96 -4.18
C ASP A 13 -6.34 -25.06 -5.71
N LYS A 14 -6.12 -23.94 -6.40
CA LYS A 14 -6.18 -23.84 -7.87
C LYS A 14 -5.08 -22.90 -8.36
N ASP A 15 -4.38 -23.32 -9.40
CA ASP A 15 -3.49 -22.43 -10.16
C ASP A 15 -4.31 -21.39 -10.93
N ARG A 16 -3.94 -20.13 -10.76
CA ARG A 16 -4.23 -19.05 -11.69
C ARG A 16 -2.90 -18.42 -12.06
N ASP A 17 -2.62 -18.39 -13.35
CA ASP A 17 -1.30 -18.07 -13.92
C ASP A 17 -0.82 -16.63 -13.65
N ASP A 18 -1.62 -15.79 -12.99
CA ASP A 18 -1.41 -14.35 -12.91
C ASP A 18 -1.87 -13.67 -11.61
N ILE A 19 -2.50 -14.37 -10.65
CA ILE A 19 -3.11 -13.74 -9.46
C ILE A 19 -2.91 -14.57 -8.18
N ASN A 20 -2.03 -14.10 -7.29
CA ASN A 20 -1.63 -14.79 -6.03
C ASN A 20 -2.61 -14.60 -4.88
N GLY A 21 -3.59 -13.73 -5.09
CA GLY A 21 -4.70 -13.45 -4.21
C GLY A 21 -5.47 -12.28 -4.79
N LYS A 22 -6.75 -12.17 -4.40
CA LYS A 22 -7.64 -11.16 -4.96
C LYS A 22 -8.57 -10.64 -3.89
N THR A 23 -8.63 -9.32 -3.74
CA THR A 23 -9.73 -8.66 -3.04
C THR A 23 -10.84 -8.27 -3.96
N HIS A 24 -12.02 -8.32 -3.35
CA HIS A 24 -13.24 -7.85 -3.95
C HIS A 24 -14.03 -7.04 -2.92
N PRO A 25 -13.62 -5.79 -2.62
CA PRO A 25 -14.32 -4.97 -1.64
C PRO A 25 -15.71 -4.56 -2.16
N GLY A 26 -15.85 -4.37 -3.49
CA GLY A 26 -17.10 -4.01 -4.17
C GLY A 26 -18.09 -5.16 -4.42
N THR A 27 -17.71 -6.43 -4.27
CA THR A 27 -18.64 -7.57 -4.39
C THR A 27 -19.45 -7.82 -3.10
N ARG A 28 -19.47 -6.83 -2.21
CA ARG A 28 -20.49 -6.69 -1.16
C ARG A 28 -21.84 -6.19 -1.67
N THR A 29 -22.17 -6.36 -2.95
CA THR A 29 -23.57 -6.62 -3.30
C THR A 29 -23.93 -8.03 -2.81
N PHE A 30 -24.54 -8.10 -1.62
CA PHE A 30 -25.22 -9.28 -1.02
C PHE A 30 -24.44 -10.31 -0.16
N GLY A 31 -23.14 -10.15 0.12
CA GLY A 31 -22.47 -10.99 1.14
C GLY A 31 -22.32 -12.47 0.78
N ILE A 32 -22.18 -12.78 -0.51
CA ILE A 32 -22.13 -14.15 -1.05
C ILE A 32 -20.69 -14.59 -1.44
N PHE A 33 -19.69 -13.69 -1.41
CA PHE A 33 -18.30 -13.97 -1.82
C PHE A 33 -17.28 -13.73 -0.69
N SER A 34 -16.15 -14.46 -0.72
CA SER A 34 -14.98 -14.22 0.15
C SER A 34 -14.39 -12.84 -0.12
N VAL A 35 -13.95 -12.15 0.94
CA VAL A 35 -13.37 -10.79 0.86
C VAL A 35 -11.93 -10.86 0.39
N ILE A 36 -11.27 -11.98 0.70
CA ILE A 36 -9.88 -12.28 0.37
C ILE A 36 -9.88 -13.71 -0.14
N ASP A 37 -9.57 -13.88 -1.42
CA ASP A 37 -9.28 -15.17 -2.00
C ASP A 37 -7.76 -15.35 -2.05
N ILE A 38 -7.28 -16.47 -1.51
CA ILE A 38 -5.88 -16.88 -1.60
C ILE A 38 -5.83 -18.05 -2.58
N TYR A 39 -5.10 -17.91 -3.68
CA TYR A 39 -4.93 -18.96 -4.69
C TYR A 39 -3.56 -19.61 -4.55
N ASN A 40 -3.47 -20.91 -4.82
CA ASN A 40 -2.24 -21.70 -4.79
C ASN A 40 -1.52 -21.71 -3.40
N PRO A 41 -2.06 -22.43 -2.40
CA PRO A 41 -1.47 -22.56 -1.06
C PRO A 41 -0.16 -23.38 -1.01
N SER A 42 0.40 -23.76 -2.18
CA SER A 42 1.75 -24.35 -2.25
C SER A 42 2.89 -23.33 -2.15
N ARG A 43 2.55 -22.02 -2.14
CA ARG A 43 3.47 -20.93 -1.85
C ARG A 43 3.91 -20.93 -0.39
N ILE A 44 5.14 -20.47 -0.17
CA ILE A 44 5.69 -20.28 1.18
C ILE A 44 4.83 -19.32 2.00
N SER A 45 4.73 -19.58 3.30
CA SER A 45 3.68 -19.03 4.18
C SER A 45 3.67 -17.49 4.23
N ASP A 46 4.82 -16.87 4.03
CA ASP A 46 5.02 -15.42 3.97
C ASP A 46 4.31 -14.76 2.78
N GLU A 47 4.25 -15.40 1.61
CA GLU A 47 3.57 -14.84 0.45
C GLU A 47 2.06 -14.78 0.69
N ILE A 48 1.52 -15.88 1.22
CA ILE A 48 0.11 -16.02 1.60
C ILE A 48 -0.25 -14.99 2.67
N TYR A 49 0.58 -14.87 3.70
CA TYR A 49 0.40 -13.88 4.76
C TYR A 49 0.42 -12.45 4.20
N SER A 50 1.44 -12.12 3.41
CA SER A 50 1.63 -10.76 2.89
C SER A 50 0.50 -10.32 1.97
N THR A 51 0.00 -11.23 1.13
CA THR A 51 -1.15 -10.98 0.27
C THR A 51 -2.40 -10.81 1.12
N THR A 52 -2.67 -11.70 2.07
CA THR A 52 -3.81 -11.56 2.98
C THR A 52 -3.82 -10.21 3.71
N VAL A 53 -2.65 -9.74 4.15
CA VAL A 53 -2.50 -8.45 4.81
C VAL A 53 -2.73 -7.27 3.86
N HIS A 54 -2.24 -7.31 2.62
CA HIS A 54 -2.53 -6.28 1.59
C HIS A 54 -4.04 -6.10 1.43
N GLU A 55 -4.71 -7.22 1.31
CA GLU A 55 -6.13 -7.31 1.08
C GLU A 55 -6.98 -6.88 2.30
N LEU A 56 -6.50 -7.16 3.52
CA LEU A 56 -7.04 -6.58 4.75
C LEU A 56 -6.88 -5.04 4.78
N GLY A 57 -5.79 -4.52 4.22
CA GLY A 57 -5.56 -3.09 4.06
C GLY A 57 -6.68 -2.42 3.25
N HIS A 58 -7.00 -2.93 2.06
CA HIS A 58 -8.12 -2.43 1.27
C HIS A 58 -9.46 -2.49 2.02
N ALA A 59 -9.75 -3.61 2.70
CA ALA A 59 -10.98 -3.75 3.48
C ALA A 59 -11.07 -2.71 4.63
N ALA A 60 -9.95 -2.45 5.32
CA ALA A 60 -9.89 -1.44 6.38
C ALA A 60 -10.12 -0.02 5.84
N HIS A 61 -9.54 0.32 4.69
CA HIS A 61 -9.75 1.62 4.03
C HIS A 61 -11.22 1.80 3.63
N TRP A 62 -11.82 0.78 3.00
CA TRP A 62 -13.25 0.80 2.67
C TRP A 62 -14.15 0.95 3.90
N TRP A 63 -13.85 0.27 5.01
CA TRP A 63 -14.62 0.41 6.25
C TRP A 63 -14.48 1.78 6.91
N GLN A 64 -13.32 2.40 6.78
CA GLN A 64 -13.08 3.73 7.32
C GLN A 64 -13.95 4.77 6.59
N ASN A 65 -13.96 4.74 5.26
CA ASN A 65 -14.77 5.64 4.45
C ASN A 65 -15.06 5.05 3.07
N ASN A 66 -16.16 4.31 2.95
CA ASN A 66 -16.52 3.61 1.72
C ASN A 66 -16.77 4.55 0.53
N ASN A 67 -17.28 5.76 0.79
CA ASN A 67 -17.55 6.74 -0.25
C ASN A 67 -16.26 7.33 -0.80
N ALA A 68 -15.31 7.68 0.06
CA ALA A 68 -13.99 8.11 -0.39
C ALA A 68 -13.28 6.98 -1.15
N TYR A 69 -13.25 5.77 -0.59
CA TYR A 69 -12.63 4.59 -1.21
C TYR A 69 -13.17 4.32 -2.62
N ASN A 70 -14.49 4.26 -2.79
CA ASN A 70 -15.12 3.95 -4.07
C ASN A 70 -14.87 5.02 -5.15
N ASN A 71 -14.42 6.22 -4.76
CA ASN A 71 -14.16 7.35 -5.64
C ASN A 71 -12.69 7.79 -5.59
N CYS A 72 -11.80 6.99 -4.99
CA CYS A 72 -10.38 7.32 -4.92
C CYS A 72 -9.63 6.77 -6.13
N GLU A 73 -8.49 7.37 -6.44
CA GLU A 73 -7.57 6.83 -7.43
C GLU A 73 -6.88 5.55 -6.92
N ASP A 74 -6.53 4.66 -7.84
CA ASP A 74 -5.88 3.39 -7.52
C ASP A 74 -4.59 3.58 -6.72
N LYS A 75 -3.83 4.66 -7.00
CA LYS A 75 -2.62 5.02 -6.24
C LYS A 75 -2.87 5.15 -4.74
N VAL A 76 -3.99 5.76 -4.34
CA VAL A 76 -4.33 5.93 -2.92
C VAL A 76 -4.69 4.59 -2.29
N ALA A 77 -5.56 3.80 -2.96
CA ALA A 77 -6.00 2.52 -2.45
C ALA A 77 -4.84 1.50 -2.32
N GLU A 78 -4.02 1.39 -3.35
CA GLU A 78 -2.91 0.44 -3.44
C GLU A 78 -1.73 0.83 -2.54
N SER A 79 -1.36 2.10 -2.46
CA SER A 79 -0.28 2.53 -1.57
C SER A 79 -0.61 2.31 -0.10
N TRP A 80 -1.85 2.53 0.31
CA TRP A 80 -2.29 2.15 1.67
C TRP A 80 -2.18 0.63 1.90
N ALA A 81 -2.75 -0.19 1.03
CA ALA A 81 -2.70 -1.64 1.17
C ALA A 81 -1.26 -2.16 1.18
N ARG A 82 -0.37 -1.53 0.40
CA ARG A 82 1.05 -1.84 0.32
C ARG A 82 1.79 -1.55 1.63
N VAL A 83 1.56 -0.40 2.26
CA VAL A 83 2.22 -0.09 3.54
C VAL A 83 1.69 -1.00 4.66
N VAL A 84 0.41 -1.39 4.62
CA VAL A 84 -0.14 -2.40 5.54
C VAL A 84 0.57 -3.74 5.35
N LYS A 85 0.68 -4.23 4.10
CA LYS A 85 1.46 -5.41 3.75
C LYS A 85 2.88 -5.33 4.29
N TRP A 86 3.61 -4.27 3.95
CA TRP A 86 4.99 -4.06 4.36
C TRP A 86 5.13 -4.07 5.89
N THR A 87 4.29 -3.32 6.59
CA THR A 87 4.35 -3.18 8.06
C THR A 87 4.16 -4.52 8.78
N PHE A 88 3.08 -5.23 8.49
CA PHE A 88 2.76 -6.45 9.24
C PHE A 88 3.59 -7.64 8.78
N THR A 89 3.95 -7.71 7.50
CA THR A 89 4.79 -8.81 7.02
C THR A 89 6.21 -8.69 7.54
N ASN A 90 6.80 -7.49 7.53
CA ASN A 90 8.10 -7.26 8.18
C ASN A 90 8.03 -7.55 9.67
N ARG A 91 6.91 -7.25 10.35
CA ARG A 91 6.75 -7.57 11.78
C ARG A 91 6.74 -9.08 12.05
N GLU A 92 6.00 -9.85 11.25
CA GLU A 92 5.84 -11.30 11.42
C GLU A 92 7.11 -12.05 11.01
N TYR A 93 7.72 -11.66 9.88
CA TYR A 93 8.84 -12.38 9.26
C TYR A 93 10.20 -11.69 9.46
N LYS A 94 10.33 -10.78 10.43
CA LYS A 94 11.57 -10.00 10.69
C LYS A 94 12.86 -10.83 10.84
N TYR A 95 12.74 -12.11 11.17
CA TYR A 95 13.89 -13.01 11.38
C TYR A 95 14.34 -13.74 10.11
N ILE A 96 13.65 -13.57 8.98
CA ILE A 96 14.04 -14.18 7.71
C ILE A 96 14.79 -13.12 6.88
N PRO A 97 16.13 -13.24 6.72
CA PRO A 97 16.95 -12.21 6.09
C PRO A 97 16.60 -11.91 4.63
N ALA A 98 16.00 -12.88 3.93
CA ALA A 98 15.56 -12.74 2.55
C ALA A 98 14.32 -11.83 2.39
N TYR A 99 13.61 -11.51 3.47
CA TYR A 99 12.30 -10.83 3.45
C TYR A 99 12.31 -9.40 3.97
N ASN A 100 13.43 -8.69 3.80
CA ASN A 100 13.37 -7.24 3.93
C ASN A 100 12.59 -6.69 2.72
N PHE A 101 11.25 -6.64 2.81
CA PHE A 101 10.34 -6.18 1.74
C PHE A 101 10.65 -4.76 1.25
N SER A 102 11.52 -4.03 1.97
CA SER A 102 12.15 -2.77 1.56
C SER A 102 12.94 -2.89 0.24
N ASN A 103 13.64 -4.01 0.00
CA ASN A 103 14.69 -4.07 -1.04
C ASN A 103 14.19 -4.03 -2.51
N GLY A 104 12.90 -4.25 -2.78
CA GLY A 104 12.38 -4.10 -4.15
C GLY A 104 11.94 -2.67 -4.44
N TRP A 105 11.21 -2.07 -3.49
CA TRP A 105 10.54 -0.79 -3.67
C TRP A 105 11.51 0.39 -3.55
N GLN A 106 12.50 0.28 -2.66
CA GLN A 106 13.49 1.32 -2.43
C GLN A 106 14.49 1.51 -3.58
N TYR A 107 14.49 0.60 -4.55
CA TYR A 107 15.36 0.64 -5.72
C TYR A 107 14.59 0.77 -7.05
N LEU A 108 13.31 1.17 -6.98
CA LEU A 108 12.52 1.44 -8.18
C LEU A 108 13.01 2.69 -8.88
N ASN A 109 13.71 2.47 -10.00
CA ASN A 109 14.22 3.51 -10.87
C ASN A 109 13.18 3.84 -11.94
N THR A 110 12.64 5.05 -11.93
CA THR A 110 11.63 5.50 -12.89
C THR A 110 12.19 5.67 -14.32
N GLY A 111 13.51 5.59 -14.52
CA GLY A 111 14.10 5.44 -15.86
C GLY A 111 13.81 4.08 -16.52
N ASN A 112 13.29 3.10 -15.76
CA ASN A 112 12.88 1.81 -16.30
C ASN A 112 11.36 1.78 -16.56
N VAL A 113 11.00 1.60 -17.83
CA VAL A 113 9.61 1.60 -18.31
C VAL A 113 8.74 0.57 -17.60
N SER A 114 9.29 -0.61 -17.27
CA SER A 114 8.53 -1.66 -16.57
C SER A 114 8.14 -1.24 -15.14
N TYR A 115 9.01 -0.49 -14.45
CA TYR A 115 8.69 0.03 -13.12
C TYR A 115 7.67 1.18 -13.20
N ILE A 116 7.80 2.06 -14.18
CA ILE A 116 6.77 3.07 -14.45
C ILE A 116 5.41 2.42 -14.71
N ASP A 117 5.35 1.35 -15.49
CA ASP A 117 4.08 0.67 -15.80
C ASP A 117 3.41 0.13 -14.52
N HIS A 118 4.17 -0.51 -13.63
CA HIS A 118 3.66 -0.91 -12.31
C HIS A 118 3.16 0.27 -11.48
N MET A 119 3.87 1.40 -11.47
CA MET A 119 3.47 2.59 -10.70
C MET A 119 2.26 3.32 -11.29
N LYS A 120 2.11 3.32 -12.61
CA LYS A 120 0.92 3.82 -13.33
C LYS A 120 -0.32 2.99 -13.02
N ASN A 121 -0.14 1.70 -12.79
CA ASN A 121 -1.20 0.79 -12.32
C ASN A 121 -1.52 0.94 -10.81
N GLY A 122 -1.11 2.04 -10.17
CA GLY A 122 -1.45 2.37 -8.77
C GLY A 122 -0.40 1.94 -7.74
N TYR A 123 0.59 1.14 -8.10
CA TYR A 123 1.53 0.58 -7.13
C TYR A 123 2.70 1.52 -6.84
N THR A 124 2.58 2.39 -5.84
CA THR A 124 3.67 3.28 -5.40
C THR A 124 4.09 3.03 -3.94
N PRO A 125 5.39 3.22 -3.58
CA PRO A 125 5.84 3.09 -2.20
C PRO A 125 5.65 4.35 -1.36
N VAL A 126 4.91 5.37 -1.84
CA VAL A 126 4.72 6.66 -1.14
C VAL A 126 4.35 6.51 0.34
N ALA A 127 3.54 5.52 0.71
CA ALA A 127 3.14 5.30 2.10
C ALA A 127 4.19 4.56 2.94
N ILE A 128 5.08 3.77 2.31
CA ILE A 128 6.25 3.16 2.96
C ILE A 128 7.28 4.24 3.31
N ASP A 129 7.54 5.15 2.37
CA ASP A 129 8.43 6.30 2.51
C ASP A 129 8.03 7.21 3.68
N LEU A 130 6.74 7.28 4.03
CA LEU A 130 6.30 7.97 5.25
C LEU A 130 6.85 7.34 6.55
N ILE A 131 7.12 6.03 6.56
CA ILE A 131 7.50 5.26 7.75
C ILE A 131 9.01 5.02 7.82
N ASP A 132 9.62 4.61 6.72
CA ASP A 132 11.01 4.16 6.73
C ASP A 132 12.01 5.33 6.78
N GLN A 133 13.30 5.02 6.62
CA GLN A 133 14.38 6.00 6.74
C GLN A 133 15.28 5.98 5.50
N PHE A 134 14.82 5.40 4.39
CA PHE A 134 15.63 5.20 3.20
C PHE A 134 15.30 6.27 2.15
N ASN A 135 16.19 7.25 2.01
CA ASN A 135 16.05 8.26 0.99
C ASN A 135 16.47 7.71 -0.37
N GLN A 136 15.54 7.27 -1.22
CA GLN A 136 15.89 6.59 -2.48
C GLN A 136 16.85 7.42 -3.34
N ARG A 137 16.64 8.72 -3.45
CA ARG A 137 17.52 9.59 -4.26
C ARG A 137 18.91 9.70 -3.66
N GLU A 138 19.03 9.99 -2.37
CA GLU A 138 20.34 10.16 -1.72
C GLU A 138 21.12 8.84 -1.70
N ASN A 139 20.46 7.74 -1.33
CA ASN A 139 21.06 6.41 -1.27
C ASN A 139 21.43 5.85 -2.66
N ASN A 140 20.86 6.38 -3.75
CA ASN A 140 21.22 6.03 -5.13
C ASN A 140 22.02 7.15 -5.84
N GLY A 141 22.84 7.90 -5.09
CA GLY A 141 23.83 8.83 -5.65
C GLY A 141 23.26 10.11 -6.24
N GLY A 142 22.07 10.55 -5.80
CA GLY A 142 21.42 11.77 -6.27
C GLY A 142 20.67 11.62 -7.59
N ASN A 143 20.46 10.40 -8.08
CA ASN A 143 19.81 10.16 -9.36
C ASN A 143 18.33 10.59 -9.34
N LEU A 144 17.95 11.48 -10.27
CA LEU A 144 16.60 12.06 -10.38
C LEU A 144 15.51 11.04 -10.74
N ASN A 145 15.89 9.87 -11.23
CA ASN A 145 14.98 8.75 -11.47
C ASN A 145 14.54 8.04 -10.18
N PHE A 146 15.02 8.49 -9.02
CA PHE A 146 14.54 8.04 -7.73
C PHE A 146 13.77 9.16 -7.00
N PRO A 147 12.74 8.78 -6.22
CA PRO A 147 11.99 9.72 -5.40
C PRO A 147 12.92 10.48 -4.42
N PRO A 148 12.71 11.79 -4.21
CA PRO A 148 13.41 12.56 -3.20
C PRO A 148 12.80 12.27 -1.81
N ASP A 149 12.95 11.04 -1.32
CA ASP A 149 12.35 10.64 -0.04
C ASP A 149 13.12 11.16 1.16
N ARG A 150 12.70 12.33 1.64
CA ARG A 150 13.20 12.95 2.88
C ARG A 150 12.19 12.85 4.01
N VAL A 151 11.10 12.11 3.80
CA VAL A 151 10.03 11.96 4.77
C VAL A 151 10.34 10.75 5.64
N SER A 152 10.02 10.82 6.93
CA SER A 152 10.11 9.66 7.84
C SER A 152 9.34 9.95 9.13
N GLY A 153 9.17 8.93 9.96
CA GLY A 153 8.67 9.09 11.32
C GLY A 153 7.15 9.19 11.43
N TYR A 154 6.41 8.83 10.39
CA TYR A 154 4.99 8.52 10.52
C TYR A 154 4.82 7.09 11.03
N ASN A 155 3.79 6.86 11.83
CA ASN A 155 3.34 5.51 12.14
C ASN A 155 2.11 5.12 11.31
N ILE A 156 1.84 3.83 11.21
CA ILE A 156 0.75 3.29 10.38
C ILE A 156 -0.63 3.86 10.74
N GLN A 157 -0.86 4.22 12.01
CA GLN A 157 -2.14 4.78 12.48
C GLN A 157 -2.30 6.25 12.07
N GLU A 158 -1.22 7.04 12.10
CA GLU A 158 -1.20 8.41 11.56
C GLU A 158 -1.53 8.40 10.07
N ILE A 159 -0.89 7.51 9.32
CA ILE A 159 -1.10 7.33 7.87
C ILE A 159 -2.55 6.93 7.58
N TRP A 160 -3.09 5.96 8.34
CA TRP A 160 -4.47 5.52 8.22
C TRP A 160 -5.46 6.64 8.52
N ASN A 161 -5.24 7.41 9.59
CA ASN A 161 -6.13 8.51 9.96
C ASN A 161 -6.14 9.60 8.89
N ALA A 162 -4.99 9.93 8.32
CA ALA A 162 -4.87 10.91 7.23
C ALA A 162 -5.50 10.42 5.91
N LEU A 163 -5.67 9.12 5.73
CA LEU A 163 -6.34 8.55 4.55
C LEU A 163 -7.85 8.82 4.54
N ASN A 164 -8.46 9.09 5.70
CA ASN A 164 -9.91 9.26 5.81
C ASN A 164 -10.40 10.43 4.95
N GLY A 165 -11.25 10.12 3.95
CA GLY A 165 -11.83 11.12 3.06
C GLY A 165 -10.95 11.49 1.86
N ALA A 166 -9.70 11.01 1.81
CA ALA A 166 -8.81 11.26 0.69
C ALA A 166 -9.24 10.47 -0.55
N LYS A 167 -9.33 11.14 -1.70
CA LYS A 167 -9.65 10.52 -2.99
C LYS A 167 -8.48 10.53 -3.97
N ASN A 168 -7.47 11.33 -3.70
CA ASN A 168 -6.24 11.41 -4.48
C ASN A 168 -5.04 11.70 -3.56
N LEU A 169 -3.84 11.60 -4.12
CA LEU A 169 -2.58 11.84 -3.43
C LEU A 169 -2.50 13.26 -2.84
N ASP A 170 -3.11 14.27 -3.46
CA ASP A 170 -3.15 15.62 -2.87
C ASP A 170 -4.01 15.70 -1.63
N ASP A 171 -5.20 15.09 -1.64
CA ASP A 171 -6.07 15.03 -0.45
C ASP A 171 -5.33 14.33 0.70
N TRP A 172 -4.67 13.20 0.41
CA TRP A 172 -3.94 12.44 1.42
C TRP A 172 -2.74 13.22 1.96
N LYS A 173 -1.95 13.84 1.08
CA LYS A 173 -0.86 14.75 1.44
C LYS A 173 -1.35 15.86 2.36
N ASN A 174 -2.43 16.54 1.99
CA ASN A 174 -2.96 17.66 2.77
C ASN A 174 -3.42 17.21 4.16
N ASN A 175 -4.05 16.03 4.25
CA ASN A 175 -4.40 15.43 5.53
C ASN A 175 -3.17 15.08 6.39
N LEU A 176 -2.08 14.58 5.78
CA LEU A 176 -0.82 14.33 6.48
C LEU A 176 -0.18 15.63 6.99
N LYS A 177 -0.23 16.71 6.21
CA LYS A 177 0.27 18.03 6.63
C LYS A 177 -0.44 18.56 7.88
N HIS A 178 -1.72 18.23 8.08
CA HIS A 178 -2.47 18.59 9.30
C HIS A 178 -1.98 17.89 10.57
N LEU A 179 -1.11 16.87 10.46
CA LEU A 179 -0.46 16.25 11.61
C LEU A 179 0.69 17.11 12.19
N ASN A 180 1.03 18.24 11.55
CA ASN A 180 2.01 19.22 12.01
C ASN A 180 3.39 18.63 12.34
N LYS A 181 3.84 17.63 11.57
CA LYS A 181 5.22 17.14 11.65
C LYS A 181 6.20 18.15 11.04
N PRO A 182 7.49 18.15 11.45
CA PRO A 182 8.50 19.03 10.87
C PRO A 182 8.65 18.84 9.35
N ASN A 183 9.07 19.89 8.66
CA ASN A 183 9.37 19.92 7.22
C ASN A 183 8.22 19.43 6.31
N PRO A 184 7.01 20.04 6.40
CA PRO A 184 5.87 19.65 5.58
C PRO A 184 6.12 19.79 4.07
N GLU A 185 7.12 20.56 3.65
CA GLU A 185 7.58 20.67 2.26
C GLU A 185 8.16 19.35 1.71
N TYR A 186 8.65 18.45 2.56
CA TYR A 186 9.14 17.14 2.11
C TYR A 186 7.98 16.24 1.66
N LEU A 187 6.79 16.41 2.24
CA LEU A 187 5.58 15.76 1.74
C LEU A 187 5.19 16.29 0.36
N ASP A 188 5.34 17.59 0.10
CA ASP A 188 5.05 18.16 -1.22
C ASP A 188 5.94 17.53 -2.29
N GLU A 189 7.25 17.49 -2.07
CA GLU A 189 8.18 16.89 -3.03
C GLU A 189 7.96 15.40 -3.26
N LEU A 190 7.72 14.64 -2.19
CA LEU A 190 7.51 13.19 -2.28
C LEU A 190 6.24 12.86 -3.08
N PHE A 191 5.11 13.48 -2.72
CA PHE A 191 3.84 13.19 -3.37
C PHE A 191 3.78 13.76 -4.79
N ASP A 192 4.37 14.94 -5.04
CA ASP A 192 4.44 15.48 -6.40
C ASP A 192 5.30 14.60 -7.30
N TYR A 193 6.35 13.96 -6.79
CA TYR A 193 7.10 12.96 -7.55
C TYR A 193 6.20 11.79 -7.97
N TYR A 194 5.47 11.17 -7.05
CA TYR A 194 4.61 10.01 -7.35
C TYR A 194 3.37 10.34 -8.18
N LYS A 195 2.85 11.57 -8.09
CA LYS A 195 1.75 12.04 -8.94
C LYS A 195 2.16 12.12 -10.41
N ASN A 196 3.40 12.51 -10.68
CA ASN A 196 3.90 12.77 -12.03
C ASN A 196 4.45 11.53 -12.76
N ILE A 197 4.33 10.34 -12.16
CA ILE A 197 4.67 9.03 -12.75
C ILE A 197 3.42 8.39 -13.34
#